data_AF-T1CVR7-F1
#
_entry.id   AF-T1CVR7-F1
#
_cell.length_a   1.000
_cell.length_b   1.000
_cell.length_c   1.000
_cell.angle_alpha   90.00
_cell.angle_beta   90.00
_cell.angle_gamma   90.00
#
_symmetry.space_group_name_H-M   'P 1'
#
loop_
_entity.id
_entity.type
_entity.pdbx_description
1 polymer ?
#
loop_
_entity_poly.entity_id
_entity_poly.type
_entity_poly.pdbx_seq_one_letter_code
_entity_poly.pdbx_strand_id
1 'polypeptide(L)'
;MLRALQTEDADTAQADFALRLLEQYGVHHDAFEDGSVLLDPEYLTTDALPELKDGPLRATFQREVALAREELALLRLDHPLLQGALDLLLDSELGNASFLVDDTLPARSAVLQAVFVLECVAERALDVDRFLPPTPLAISIDSKLTERDAFEPAANALRRASEKPLDVARYRKFLGRLVPPMLERAQQLARAQADALAAAARARMTASLDAEITRLEALRRVNPSVRADELDGLRAQRDALANALNGTRLRLDAVRFVV
;
A
#
# COMPACT_ATOMS: atom_id res chain seq x y z
N MET A 1 -6.06 22.36 2.50
CA MET A 1 -4.81 22.06 1.78
C MET A 1 -3.59 22.30 2.65
N LEU A 2 -3.29 23.54 3.07
CA LEU A 2 -2.09 23.83 3.89
C LEU A 2 -1.97 23.00 5.18
N ARG A 3 -3.06 22.85 5.95
CA ARG A 3 -3.07 21.99 7.15
C ARG A 3 -2.82 20.50 6.86
N ALA A 4 -3.28 20.00 5.71
CA ALA A 4 -3.06 18.61 5.33
C ALA A 4 -1.57 18.37 5.04
N LEU A 5 -0.95 19.27 4.28
CA LEU A 5 0.50 19.25 4.01
C LEU A 5 1.33 19.38 5.29
N GLN A 6 0.92 20.22 6.24
CA GLN A 6 1.61 20.34 7.53
C GLN A 6 1.48 19.06 8.39
N THR A 7 0.36 18.34 8.28
CA THR A 7 0.15 17.08 9.00
C THR A 7 1.05 15.99 8.42
N GLU A 8 1.14 15.93 7.09
CA GLU A 8 2.03 15.03 6.37
C GLU A 8 3.51 15.35 6.64
N ASP A 9 3.87 16.63 6.76
CA ASP A 9 5.22 17.06 7.12
C ASP A 9 5.66 16.57 8.51
N ALA A 10 4.72 16.39 9.43
CA ALA A 10 4.99 15.96 10.79
C ALA A 10 5.01 14.43 10.95
N ASP A 11 4.71 13.66 9.90
CA ASP A 11 4.63 12.20 9.96
C ASP A 11 6.01 11.55 9.89
N THR A 12 6.58 11.26 11.06
CA THR A 12 7.89 10.60 11.17
C THR A 12 7.86 9.15 10.71
N ALA A 13 6.70 8.50 10.65
CA ALA A 13 6.61 7.11 10.21
C ALA A 13 6.94 6.96 8.73
N GLN A 14 6.69 7.98 7.91
CA GLN A 14 7.07 7.98 6.50
C GLN A 14 8.58 7.95 6.30
N ALA A 15 9.32 8.67 7.14
CA ALA A 15 10.78 8.68 7.08
C ALA A 15 11.36 7.30 7.44
N ASP A 16 10.90 6.68 8.54
CA ASP A 16 11.32 5.32 8.91
C ASP A 16 11.01 4.30 7.82
N PHE A 17 9.79 4.35 7.26
CA PHE A 17 9.39 3.47 6.16
C PHE A 17 10.27 3.66 4.92
N ALA A 18 10.52 4.91 4.50
CA ALA A 18 11.34 5.22 3.34
C ALA A 18 12.78 4.69 3.48
N LEU A 19 13.38 4.89 4.66
CA LEU A 19 14.73 4.41 4.93
C LEU A 19 14.80 2.88 4.92
N ARG A 20 13.85 2.19 5.56
CA ARG A 20 13.77 0.73 5.57
C ARG A 20 13.51 0.13 4.18
N LEU A 21 12.72 0.81 3.37
CA LEU A 21 12.47 0.43 1.98
C LEU A 21 13.77 0.49 1.16
N LEU A 22 14.55 1.57 1.30
CA LEU A 22 15.82 1.74 0.61
C LEU A 22 16.87 0.73 1.10
N GLU A 23 16.92 0.45 2.40
CA GLU A 23 17.81 -0.57 2.98
C GLU A 23 17.58 -1.96 2.38
N GLN A 24 16.32 -2.31 2.06
CA GLN A 24 16.01 -3.59 1.42
C GLN A 24 16.73 -3.79 0.07
N TYR A 25 17.07 -2.69 -0.62
CA TYR A 25 17.81 -2.72 -1.87
C TYR A 25 19.31 -2.53 -1.71
N GLY A 26 19.81 -2.42 -0.48
CA GLY A 26 21.24 -2.24 -0.16
C GLY A 26 21.70 -0.79 -0.11
N VAL A 27 20.76 0.16 0.03
CA VAL A 27 21.07 1.57 0.26
C VAL A 27 21.18 1.80 1.77
N HIS A 28 22.39 2.03 2.25
CA HIS A 28 22.61 2.39 3.65
C HIS A 28 22.27 3.86 3.88
N HIS A 29 21.97 4.18 5.14
CA HIS A 29 21.64 5.53 5.50
C HIS A 29 22.32 5.95 6.81
N ASP A 30 22.90 7.14 6.80
CA ASP A 30 23.51 7.76 7.98
C ASP A 30 22.86 9.11 8.27
N ALA A 31 22.23 9.24 9.44
CA ALA A 31 21.61 10.47 9.87
C ALA A 31 22.64 11.42 10.51
N PHE A 32 22.51 12.71 10.21
CA PHE A 32 23.35 13.78 10.76
C PHE A 32 22.55 14.68 11.71
N GLU A 33 23.24 15.35 12.62
CA GLU A 33 22.62 16.27 13.60
C GLU A 33 21.92 17.48 12.95
N ASP A 34 22.30 17.82 11.71
CA ASP A 34 21.70 18.90 10.93
C ASP A 34 20.37 18.53 10.25
N GLY A 35 19.82 17.35 10.55
CA GLY A 35 18.56 16.87 10.00
C GLY A 35 18.66 16.33 8.57
N SER A 36 19.88 16.19 8.03
CA SER A 36 20.12 15.48 6.77
C SER A 36 20.43 14.01 6.99
N VAL A 37 20.21 13.21 5.94
CA VAL A 37 20.59 11.81 5.85
C VAL A 37 21.46 11.61 4.61
N LEU A 38 22.55 10.88 4.72
CA LEU A 38 23.33 10.41 3.58
C LEU A 38 22.80 9.04 3.18
N LEU A 39 22.37 8.91 1.93
CA LEU A 39 22.00 7.65 1.31
C LEU A 39 23.21 7.12 0.53
N ASP A 40 23.77 6.00 0.97
CA ASP A 40 24.93 5.38 0.38
C ASP A 40 24.54 4.10 -0.40
N PRO A 41 24.71 4.08 -1.74
CA PRO A 41 24.39 2.93 -2.57
C PRO A 41 25.52 1.88 -2.64
N GLU A 42 26.47 1.85 -1.70
CA GLU A 42 27.61 0.91 -1.70
C GLU A 42 27.23 -0.56 -2.01
N TYR A 43 26.10 -1.03 -1.47
CA TYR A 43 25.62 -2.40 -1.66
C TYR A 43 24.36 -2.48 -2.53
N LEU A 44 24.09 -1.44 -3.33
CA LEU A 44 22.90 -1.39 -4.18
C LEU A 44 22.87 -2.60 -5.13
N THR A 45 21.79 -3.38 -5.03
CA THR A 45 21.65 -4.67 -5.73
C THR A 45 20.91 -4.56 -7.07
N THR A 46 20.46 -3.37 -7.45
CA THR A 46 19.58 -3.14 -8.60
C THR A 46 19.93 -1.87 -9.38
N ASP A 47 19.83 -1.93 -10.70
CA ASP A 47 20.00 -0.77 -11.60
C ASP A 47 18.75 0.09 -11.74
N ALA A 48 17.66 -0.28 -11.05
CA ALA A 48 16.34 0.35 -11.17
C ALA A 48 16.15 1.58 -10.27
N LEU A 49 17.17 2.00 -9.52
CA LEU A 49 17.19 3.27 -8.76
C LEU A 49 18.17 4.26 -9.43
N PRO A 50 17.78 4.92 -10.54
CA PRO A 50 18.69 5.73 -11.34
C PRO A 50 19.29 6.92 -10.58
N GLU A 51 18.57 7.47 -9.60
CA GLU A 51 19.02 8.62 -8.82
C GLU A 51 20.27 8.34 -7.95
N LEU A 52 20.55 7.06 -7.67
CA LEU A 52 21.71 6.65 -6.87
C LEU A 52 22.88 6.15 -7.74
N LYS A 53 22.76 6.21 -9.07
CA LYS A 53 23.82 5.72 -9.99
C LYS A 53 25.08 6.59 -9.96
N ASP A 54 24.92 7.88 -9.66
CA ASP A 54 26.02 8.85 -9.66
C ASP A 54 26.74 8.93 -8.30
N GLY A 55 26.37 8.06 -7.35
CA GLY A 55 27.00 7.94 -6.04
C GLY A 55 26.08 8.32 -4.88
N PRO A 56 26.65 8.58 -3.68
CA PRO A 56 25.88 8.91 -2.49
C PRO A 56 25.03 10.18 -2.64
N LEU A 57 23.79 10.12 -2.17
CA LEU A 57 22.83 11.23 -2.21
C LEU A 57 22.60 11.77 -0.80
N ARG A 58 22.74 13.09 -0.62
CA ARG A 58 22.38 13.75 0.64
C ARG A 58 20.95 14.27 0.57
N ALA A 59 20.14 13.91 1.56
CA ALA A 59 18.71 14.15 1.56
C ALA A 59 18.22 14.65 2.94
N THR A 60 16.96 15.08 3.01
CA THR A 60 16.26 15.37 4.26
C THR A 60 14.76 15.10 4.09
N PHE A 61 14.09 14.75 5.19
CA PHE A 61 12.62 14.64 5.24
C PHE A 61 11.96 15.93 5.77
N GLN A 62 12.77 16.89 6.23
CA GLN A 62 12.30 18.13 6.83
C GLN A 62 12.25 19.23 5.78
N ARG A 63 11.05 19.76 5.52
CA ARG A 63 10.84 20.82 4.52
C ARG A 63 11.63 22.08 4.87
N GLU A 64 11.68 22.46 6.15
CA GLU A 64 12.42 23.65 6.60
C GLU A 64 13.92 23.55 6.32
N VAL A 65 14.50 22.35 6.49
CA VAL A 65 15.92 22.09 6.20
C VAL A 65 16.18 22.14 4.70
N ALA A 66 15.33 21.51 3.88
CA ALA A 66 15.46 21.54 2.42
C ALA A 66 15.33 22.96 1.84
N LEU A 67 14.46 23.79 2.42
CA LEU A 67 14.31 25.20 2.02
C LEU A 67 15.54 26.05 2.37
N ALA A 68 16.24 25.71 3.45
CA ALA A 68 17.46 26.41 3.85
C ALA A 68 18.71 25.91 3.10
N ARG A 69 18.65 24.70 2.53
CA ARG A 69 19.79 23.98 1.95
C ARG A 69 19.39 23.30 0.64
N GLU A 70 19.54 24.05 -0.45
CA GLU A 70 19.13 23.62 -1.79
C GLU A 70 19.89 22.38 -2.30
N GLU A 71 21.05 22.06 -1.71
CA GLU A 71 21.82 20.87 -2.08
C GLU A 71 21.22 19.56 -1.53
N LEU A 72 20.29 19.63 -0.57
CA LEU A 72 19.64 18.46 0.02
C LEU A 72 18.38 18.09 -0.76
N ALA A 73 18.28 16.83 -1.20
CA ALA A 73 17.04 16.31 -1.77
C ALA A 73 15.96 16.21 -0.68
N LEU A 74 14.79 16.82 -0.91
CA LEU A 74 13.63 16.65 -0.03
C LEU A 74 12.94 15.33 -0.34
N LEU A 75 13.10 14.32 0.51
CA LEU A 75 12.45 13.03 0.34
C LEU A 75 11.02 13.07 0.88
N ARG A 76 10.10 12.74 -0.01
CA ARG A 76 8.67 12.52 0.23
C ARG A 76 8.26 11.26 -0.52
N LEU A 77 7.14 10.64 -0.16
CA LEU A 77 6.73 9.39 -0.78
C LEU A 77 6.57 9.51 -2.31
N ASP A 78 6.22 10.69 -2.82
CA ASP A 78 6.13 11.01 -4.25
C ASP A 78 7.49 11.28 -4.94
N HIS A 79 8.60 11.28 -4.20
CA HIS A 79 9.94 11.42 -4.77
C HIS A 79 10.26 10.24 -5.70
N PRO A 80 10.83 10.46 -6.90
CA PRO A 80 10.98 9.37 -7.88
C PRO A 80 11.88 8.22 -7.37
N LEU A 81 12.89 8.50 -6.54
CA LEU A 81 13.63 7.47 -5.81
C LEU A 81 12.74 6.53 -4.98
N LEU A 82 11.82 7.10 -4.19
CA LEU A 82 10.94 6.30 -3.33
C LEU A 82 9.84 5.60 -4.13
N GLN A 83 9.30 6.26 -5.16
CA GLN A 83 8.36 5.63 -6.10
C GLN A 83 9.00 4.44 -6.82
N GLY A 84 10.22 4.59 -7.32
CA GLY A 84 10.97 3.50 -7.94
C GLY A 84 11.24 2.34 -6.98
N ALA A 85 11.61 2.63 -5.73
CA ALA A 85 11.79 1.60 -4.72
C ALA A 85 10.47 0.89 -4.33
N LEU A 86 9.36 1.64 -4.26
CA LEU A 86 8.03 1.08 -4.03
C LEU A 86 7.58 0.19 -5.17
N ASP A 87 7.76 0.63 -6.42
CA ASP A 87 7.43 -0.15 -7.62
C ASP A 87 8.22 -1.46 -7.63
N LEU A 88 9.52 -1.42 -7.30
CA LEU A 88 10.33 -2.62 -7.17
C LEU A 88 9.83 -3.57 -6.08
N LEU A 89 9.30 -3.04 -4.98
CA LEU A 89 8.81 -3.87 -3.88
C LEU A 89 7.53 -4.58 -4.31
N LEU A 90 6.60 -3.81 -4.90
CA LEU A 90 5.29 -4.29 -5.33
C LEU A 90 5.36 -5.24 -6.53
N ASP A 91 6.38 -5.13 -7.38
CA ASP A 91 6.62 -6.05 -8.50
C ASP A 91 7.39 -7.31 -8.07
N SER A 92 7.99 -7.32 -6.88
CA SER A 92 8.74 -8.46 -6.38
C SER A 92 7.84 -9.56 -5.79
N GLU A 93 8.30 -10.81 -5.83
CA GLU A 93 7.64 -11.91 -5.09
C GLU A 93 8.07 -11.99 -3.62
N LEU A 94 8.96 -11.09 -3.17
CA LEU A 94 9.49 -11.09 -1.81
C LEU A 94 8.38 -10.69 -0.83
N GLY A 95 8.08 -11.58 0.11
CA GLY A 95 7.04 -11.36 1.12
C GLY A 95 5.68 -11.98 0.79
N ASN A 96 5.46 -12.45 -0.45
CA ASN A 96 4.20 -13.07 -0.87
C ASN A 96 3.85 -14.33 -0.07
N ALA A 97 4.86 -15.07 0.39
CA ALA A 97 4.68 -16.22 1.26
C ALA A 97 5.71 -16.22 2.38
N SER A 98 5.26 -16.26 3.62
CA SER A 98 6.13 -16.32 4.80
C SER A 98 5.65 -17.34 5.83
N PHE A 99 6.60 -17.83 6.61
CA PHE A 99 6.35 -18.74 7.72
C PHE A 99 7.00 -18.16 8.97
N LEU A 100 6.26 -18.16 10.09
CA LEU A 100 6.74 -17.64 11.36
C LEU A 100 6.46 -18.65 12.48
N VAL A 101 7.42 -18.80 13.39
CA VAL A 101 7.20 -19.52 14.65
C VAL A 101 7.06 -18.48 15.75
N ASP A 102 5.90 -18.46 16.40
CA ASP A 102 5.57 -17.58 17.50
C ASP A 102 5.27 -18.41 18.76
N ASP A 103 6.21 -18.41 19.70
CA ASP A 103 6.10 -19.18 20.94
C ASP A 103 5.06 -18.63 21.93
N THR A 104 4.44 -17.49 21.61
CA THR A 104 3.31 -16.96 22.39
C THR A 104 1.96 -17.56 21.98
N LEU A 105 1.89 -18.25 20.82
CA LEU A 105 0.67 -18.91 20.39
C LEU A 105 0.33 -20.12 21.29
N PRO A 106 -0.96 -20.40 21.54
CA PRO A 106 -1.37 -21.61 22.25
C PRO A 106 -0.81 -22.88 21.60
N ALA A 107 -0.46 -23.86 22.41
CA ALA A 107 0.09 -25.12 21.92
C ALA A 107 -0.84 -25.78 20.88
N ARG A 108 -0.26 -26.22 19.76
CA ARG A 108 -0.97 -26.85 18.63
C ARG A 108 -2.01 -25.92 17.97
N SER A 109 -1.81 -24.61 18.04
CA SER A 109 -2.58 -23.64 17.27
C SER A 109 -1.75 -23.11 16.10
N ALA A 110 -2.43 -22.47 15.15
CA ALA A 110 -1.81 -21.76 14.05
C ALA A 110 -2.71 -20.61 13.63
N VAL A 111 -2.14 -19.58 13.02
CA VAL A 111 -2.86 -18.47 12.40
C VAL A 111 -2.36 -18.29 10.97
N LEU A 112 -3.29 -18.18 10.02
CA LEU A 112 -3.00 -17.79 8.64
C LEU A 112 -3.43 -16.34 8.49
N GLN A 113 -2.45 -15.46 8.25
CA GLN A 113 -2.71 -14.11 7.77
C GLN A 113 -2.67 -14.13 6.25
N ALA A 114 -3.70 -13.59 5.60
CA ALA A 114 -3.77 -13.44 4.16
C ALA A 114 -4.10 -11.98 3.84
N VAL A 115 -3.29 -11.37 2.97
CA VAL A 115 -3.54 -10.05 2.43
C VAL A 115 -4.14 -10.23 1.05
N PHE A 116 -5.37 -9.75 0.88
CA PHE A 116 -6.01 -9.63 -0.42
C PHE A 116 -5.98 -8.18 -0.87
N VAL A 117 -5.85 -7.91 -2.15
CA VAL A 117 -5.92 -6.55 -2.70
C VAL A 117 -7.19 -6.44 -3.54
N LEU A 118 -8.07 -5.53 -3.13
CA LEU A 118 -9.20 -5.08 -3.94
C LEU A 118 -8.70 -4.03 -4.91
N GLU A 119 -8.81 -4.30 -6.20
CA GLU A 119 -8.31 -3.42 -7.26
C GLU A 119 -9.31 -3.32 -8.43
N CYS A 120 -9.25 -2.22 -9.16
CA CYS A 120 -10.04 -1.99 -10.36
C CYS A 120 -9.11 -1.71 -11.54
N VAL A 121 -9.15 -2.58 -12.56
CA VAL A 121 -8.35 -2.39 -13.77
C VAL A 121 -9.14 -1.53 -14.74
N ALA A 122 -8.68 -0.29 -14.94
CA ALA A 122 -9.32 0.68 -15.82
C ALA A 122 -8.29 1.58 -16.51
N GLU A 123 -8.73 2.33 -17.52
CA GLU A 123 -7.90 3.33 -18.18
C GLU A 123 -7.47 4.42 -17.18
N ARG A 124 -6.18 4.77 -17.17
CA ARG A 124 -5.62 5.79 -16.26
C ARG A 124 -6.35 7.13 -16.35
N ALA A 125 -6.87 7.49 -17.52
CA ALA A 125 -7.64 8.72 -17.73
C ALA A 125 -8.93 8.79 -16.91
N LEU A 126 -9.47 7.65 -16.45
CA LEU A 126 -10.68 7.62 -15.62
C LEU A 126 -10.41 7.98 -14.15
N ASP A 127 -9.16 7.86 -13.68
CA ASP A 127 -8.77 8.16 -12.29
C ASP A 127 -9.64 7.39 -11.27
N VAL A 128 -9.77 6.07 -11.46
CA VAL A 128 -10.59 5.22 -10.56
C VAL A 128 -10.05 5.22 -9.13
N ASP A 129 -8.72 5.34 -8.99
CA ASP A 129 -8.01 5.31 -7.70
C ASP A 129 -8.46 6.42 -6.76
N ARG A 130 -8.99 7.54 -7.30
CA ARG A 130 -9.65 8.58 -6.51
C ARG A 130 -10.82 8.04 -5.66
N PHE A 131 -11.52 7.02 -6.14
CA PHE A 131 -12.69 6.44 -5.48
C PHE A 131 -12.45 5.07 -4.89
N LEU A 132 -11.62 4.25 -5.54
CA LEU A 132 -11.23 2.92 -5.09
C LEU A 132 -9.76 2.66 -5.44
N PRO A 133 -8.81 3.20 -4.66
CA PRO A 133 -7.41 2.84 -4.83
C PRO A 133 -7.20 1.35 -4.50
N PRO A 134 -6.11 0.72 -4.96
CA PRO A 134 -5.75 -0.63 -4.54
C PRO A 134 -5.78 -0.74 -3.01
N THR A 135 -6.76 -1.48 -2.49
CA THR A 135 -7.07 -1.49 -1.05
C THR A 135 -6.71 -2.86 -0.48
N PRO A 136 -5.67 -2.96 0.37
CA PRO A 136 -5.32 -4.22 1.02
C PRO A 136 -6.33 -4.56 2.12
N LEU A 137 -6.72 -5.82 2.17
CA LEU A 137 -7.61 -6.45 3.15
C LEU A 137 -6.83 -7.57 3.84
N ALA A 138 -6.38 -7.29 5.06
CA ALA A 138 -5.67 -8.25 5.89
C ALA A 138 -6.66 -9.09 6.70
N ILE A 139 -6.77 -10.37 6.38
CA ILE A 139 -7.64 -11.33 7.08
C ILE A 139 -6.77 -12.34 7.82
N SER A 140 -7.04 -12.53 9.11
CA SER A 140 -6.36 -13.54 9.92
C SER A 140 -7.33 -14.61 10.39
N ILE A 141 -7.02 -15.87 10.10
CA ILE A 141 -7.85 -17.05 10.44
C ILE A 141 -7.05 -17.98 11.33
N ASP A 142 -7.61 -18.44 12.44
CA ASP A 142 -6.96 -19.45 13.28
C ASP A 142 -7.19 -20.89 12.79
N SER A 143 -6.50 -21.85 13.39
CA SER A 143 -6.62 -23.28 13.07
C SER A 143 -8.00 -23.88 13.34
N LYS A 144 -8.93 -23.13 13.94
CA LYS A 144 -10.34 -23.49 14.16
C LYS A 144 -11.27 -22.79 13.15
N LEU A 145 -10.71 -22.14 12.12
CA LEU A 145 -11.43 -21.37 11.10
C LEU A 145 -12.20 -20.16 11.65
N THR A 146 -11.75 -19.64 12.79
CA THR A 146 -12.30 -18.43 13.42
C THR A 146 -11.44 -17.23 13.03
N GLU A 147 -12.09 -16.13 12.68
CA GLU A 147 -11.41 -14.86 12.40
C GLU A 147 -10.73 -14.33 13.67
N ARG A 148 -9.52 -13.82 13.50
CA ARG A 148 -8.73 -13.17 14.54
C ARG A 148 -8.50 -11.72 14.13
N ASP A 149 -9.43 -10.87 14.52
CA ASP A 149 -9.33 -9.44 14.25
C ASP A 149 -8.04 -8.87 14.87
N ALA A 150 -7.34 -8.02 14.10
CA ALA A 150 -6.08 -7.39 14.48
C ALA A 150 -5.01 -8.34 15.07
N PHE A 151 -4.91 -9.58 14.58
CA PHE A 151 -3.81 -10.46 14.98
C PHE A 151 -2.46 -9.90 14.52
N GLU A 152 -1.55 -9.69 15.47
CA GLU A 152 -0.17 -9.34 15.22
C GLU A 152 0.76 -10.38 15.87
N PRO A 153 1.76 -10.90 15.15
CA PRO A 153 2.77 -11.75 15.77
C PRO A 153 3.58 -11.00 16.83
N ALA A 154 4.10 -11.73 17.82
CA ALA A 154 4.94 -11.15 18.84
C ALA A 154 6.22 -10.52 18.26
N ALA A 155 6.57 -9.31 18.72
CA ALA A 155 7.77 -8.59 18.24
C ALA A 155 9.07 -9.42 18.37
N ASN A 156 9.19 -10.21 19.44
CA ASN A 156 10.33 -11.12 19.63
C ASN A 156 10.37 -12.25 18.59
N ALA A 157 9.21 -12.75 18.13
CA ALA A 157 9.15 -13.76 17.08
C ALA A 157 9.63 -13.17 15.75
N LEU A 158 9.21 -11.94 15.42
CA LEU A 158 9.68 -11.22 14.23
C LEU A 158 11.19 -11.01 14.24
N ARG A 159 11.76 -10.54 15.36
CA ARG A 159 13.22 -10.37 15.49
C ARG A 159 14.00 -11.68 15.34
N ARG A 160 13.49 -12.78 15.91
CA ARG A 160 14.14 -14.09 15.78
C ARG A 160 14.08 -14.64 14.35
N ALA A 161 13.02 -14.34 13.62
CA ALA A 161 12.86 -14.78 12.23
C ALA A 161 13.91 -14.16 11.30
N SER A 162 14.35 -12.93 11.56
CA SER A 162 15.45 -12.31 10.81
C SER A 162 16.84 -12.87 11.15
N GLU A 163 17.02 -13.47 12.33
CA GLU A 163 18.32 -13.98 12.78
C GLU A 163 18.58 -15.44 12.38
N LYS A 164 17.54 -16.27 12.28
CA LYS A 164 17.69 -17.72 12.11
C LYS A 164 16.74 -18.27 11.04
N PRO A 165 17.27 -18.85 9.95
CA PRO A 165 16.42 -19.48 8.95
C PRO A 165 15.70 -20.69 9.56
N LEU A 166 14.41 -20.80 9.26
CA LEU A 166 13.58 -21.92 9.71
C LEU A 166 13.52 -23.00 8.63
N ASP A 167 13.69 -24.26 9.04
CA ASP A 167 13.41 -25.42 8.20
C ASP A 167 11.89 -25.67 8.09
N VAL A 168 11.26 -25.03 7.11
CA VAL A 168 9.81 -25.13 6.83
C VAL A 168 9.40 -26.55 6.41
N ALA A 169 10.33 -27.38 5.92
CA ALA A 169 10.01 -28.73 5.44
C ALA A 169 9.41 -29.61 6.54
N ARG A 170 9.78 -29.36 7.80
CA ARG A 170 9.24 -30.05 8.99
C ARG A 170 7.73 -29.84 9.17
N TYR A 171 7.19 -28.76 8.60
CA TYR A 171 5.79 -28.36 8.74
C TYR A 171 4.93 -28.69 7.52
N ARG A 172 5.49 -29.32 6.47
CA ARG A 172 4.80 -29.59 5.19
C ARG A 172 3.45 -30.28 5.36
N LYS A 173 3.36 -31.24 6.28
CA LYS A 173 2.10 -31.96 6.59
C LYS A 173 1.05 -31.05 7.22
N PHE A 174 1.47 -30.13 8.09
CA PHE A 174 0.56 -29.16 8.71
C PHE A 174 0.11 -28.11 7.70
N LEU A 175 1.04 -27.59 6.89
CA LEU A 175 0.72 -26.63 5.81
C LEU A 175 -0.32 -27.21 4.85
N GLY A 176 -0.09 -28.41 4.32
CA GLY A 176 -1.02 -29.05 3.39
C GLY A 176 -2.41 -29.36 3.98
N ARG A 177 -2.53 -29.48 5.31
CA ARG A 177 -3.80 -29.77 5.99
C ARG A 177 -4.55 -28.51 6.44
N LEU A 178 -3.81 -27.50 6.91
CA LEU A 178 -4.39 -26.33 7.57
C LEU A 178 -4.58 -25.15 6.60
N VAL A 179 -3.61 -24.90 5.71
CA VAL A 179 -3.65 -23.72 4.85
C VAL A 179 -4.84 -23.72 3.89
N PRO A 180 -5.18 -24.81 3.16
CA PRO A 180 -6.29 -24.78 2.21
C PRO A 180 -7.65 -24.35 2.83
N PRO A 181 -8.15 -24.97 3.91
CA PRO A 181 -9.43 -24.55 4.50
C PRO A 181 -9.35 -23.17 5.18
N MET A 182 -8.21 -22.78 5.75
CA MET A 182 -8.03 -21.44 6.33
C MET A 182 -8.04 -20.35 5.25
N LEU A 183 -7.40 -20.60 4.11
CA LEU A 183 -7.36 -19.68 2.98
C LEU A 183 -8.73 -19.53 2.32
N GLU A 184 -9.48 -20.63 2.18
CA GLU A 184 -10.86 -20.58 1.69
C GLU A 184 -11.73 -19.72 2.60
N ARG A 185 -11.62 -19.91 3.92
CA ARG A 185 -12.35 -19.09 4.91
C ARG A 185 -11.94 -17.62 4.84
N ALA A 186 -10.64 -17.33 4.74
CA ALA A 186 -10.12 -15.98 4.61
C ALA A 186 -10.65 -15.29 3.35
N GLN A 187 -10.68 -16.01 2.22
CA GLN A 187 -11.19 -15.50 0.96
C GLN A 187 -12.69 -15.16 1.02
N GLN A 188 -13.50 -15.97 1.72
CA GLN A 188 -14.93 -15.67 1.92
C GLN A 188 -15.14 -14.36 2.69
N LEU A 189 -14.37 -14.14 3.77
CA LEU A 189 -14.44 -12.91 4.56
C LEU A 189 -13.95 -11.70 3.75
N ALA A 190 -12.82 -11.84 3.07
CA ALA A 190 -12.27 -10.80 2.22
C ALA A 190 -13.24 -10.39 1.10
N ARG A 191 -13.95 -11.35 0.47
CA ARG A 191 -14.98 -11.05 -0.54
C ARG A 191 -16.14 -10.23 0.04
N ALA A 192 -16.63 -10.59 1.22
CA ALA A 192 -17.70 -9.84 1.87
C ALA A 192 -17.28 -8.39 2.20
N GLN A 193 -16.05 -8.19 2.68
CA GLN A 193 -15.49 -6.85 2.92
C GLN A 193 -15.28 -6.09 1.60
N ALA A 194 -14.77 -6.77 0.56
CA ALA A 194 -14.53 -6.18 -0.75
C ALA A 194 -15.83 -5.70 -1.42
N ASP A 195 -16.90 -6.49 -1.36
CA ASP A 195 -18.21 -6.12 -1.90
C ASP A 195 -18.76 -4.84 -1.23
N ALA A 196 -18.60 -4.74 0.09
CA ALA A 196 -19.00 -3.55 0.85
C ALA A 196 -18.18 -2.31 0.46
N LEU A 197 -16.85 -2.46 0.31
CA LEU A 197 -15.96 -1.37 -0.12
C LEU A 197 -16.23 -0.93 -1.56
N ALA A 198 -16.43 -1.87 -2.48
CA ALA A 198 -16.78 -1.56 -3.86
C ALA A 198 -18.14 -0.82 -3.95
N ALA A 199 -19.14 -1.24 -3.17
CA ALA A 199 -20.43 -0.55 -3.10
C ALA A 199 -20.27 0.87 -2.53
N ALA A 200 -19.49 1.06 -1.47
CA ALA A 200 -19.22 2.36 -0.88
C ALA A 200 -18.47 3.29 -1.86
N ALA A 201 -17.48 2.76 -2.60
CA ALA A 201 -16.74 3.51 -3.61
C ALA A 201 -17.64 3.99 -4.74
N ARG A 202 -18.55 3.13 -5.25
CA ARG A 202 -19.55 3.53 -6.25
C ARG A 202 -20.45 4.63 -5.73
N ALA A 203 -21.00 4.49 -4.52
CA ALA A 203 -21.88 5.48 -3.93
C ALA A 203 -21.18 6.84 -3.79
N ARG A 204 -19.92 6.85 -3.34
CA ARG A 204 -19.08 8.06 -3.23
C ARG A 204 -18.80 8.67 -4.60
N MET A 205 -18.47 7.86 -5.62
CA MET A 205 -18.25 8.31 -6.98
C MET A 205 -19.48 8.97 -7.57
N THR A 206 -20.63 8.30 -7.50
CA THR A 206 -21.91 8.82 -8.00
C THR A 206 -22.27 10.12 -7.28
N ALA A 207 -22.24 10.14 -5.95
CA ALA A 207 -22.57 11.35 -5.19
C ALA A 207 -21.64 12.53 -5.52
N SER A 208 -20.33 12.29 -5.65
CA SER A 208 -19.36 13.34 -5.98
C SER A 208 -19.57 13.92 -7.38
N LEU A 209 -19.80 13.07 -8.38
CA LEU A 209 -19.95 13.51 -9.77
C LEU A 209 -21.32 14.11 -10.03
N ASP A 210 -22.40 13.57 -9.44
CA ASP A 210 -23.73 14.14 -9.59
C ASP A 210 -23.85 15.51 -8.91
N ALA A 211 -23.16 15.71 -7.77
CA ALA A 211 -23.07 17.03 -7.14
C ALA A 211 -22.35 18.04 -8.05
N GLU A 212 -21.26 17.62 -8.69
CA GLU A 212 -20.49 18.46 -9.61
C GLU A 212 -21.26 18.79 -10.89
N ILE A 213 -21.95 17.80 -11.48
CA ILE A 213 -22.88 17.97 -12.61
C ILE A 213 -23.96 18.99 -12.24
N THR A 214 -24.61 18.84 -11.08
CA THR A 214 -25.65 19.75 -10.60
C THR A 214 -25.11 21.18 -10.42
N ARG A 215 -23.90 21.31 -9.84
CA ARG A 215 -23.22 22.59 -9.66
C ARG A 215 -22.95 23.26 -11.01
N LEU A 216 -22.45 22.52 -11.98
CA LEU A 216 -22.09 23.02 -13.31
C LEU A 216 -23.34 23.39 -14.13
N GLU A 217 -24.42 22.63 -14.02
CA GLU A 217 -25.72 22.97 -14.60
C GLU A 217 -26.27 24.28 -14.04
N ALA A 218 -26.20 24.48 -12.73
CA ALA A 218 -26.62 25.73 -12.08
C ALA A 218 -25.75 26.91 -12.54
N LEU A 219 -24.42 26.72 -12.62
CA LEU A 219 -23.50 27.76 -13.07
C LEU A 219 -23.75 28.16 -14.53
N ARG A 220 -24.03 27.20 -15.41
CA ARG A 220 -24.34 27.46 -16.82
C ARG A 220 -25.58 28.33 -17.02
N ARG A 221 -26.56 28.26 -16.11
CA ARG A 221 -27.76 29.14 -16.17
C ARG A 221 -27.42 30.62 -15.95
N VAL A 222 -26.34 30.91 -15.23
CA VAL A 222 -25.96 32.28 -14.84
C VAL A 222 -24.64 32.74 -15.47
N ASN A 223 -23.90 31.83 -16.12
CA ASN A 223 -22.63 32.12 -16.77
C ASN A 223 -22.52 31.43 -18.15
N PRO A 224 -22.61 32.18 -19.26
CA PRO A 224 -22.52 31.63 -20.61
C PRO A 224 -21.12 31.12 -21.00
N SER A 225 -20.09 31.34 -20.16
CA SER A 225 -18.75 30.80 -20.41
C SER A 225 -18.64 29.30 -20.18
N VAL A 226 -19.61 28.69 -19.47
CA VAL A 226 -19.65 27.25 -19.19
C VAL A 226 -20.17 26.51 -20.43
N ARG A 227 -19.34 25.65 -21.01
CA ARG A 227 -19.67 24.96 -22.27
C ARG A 227 -20.59 23.76 -22.01
N ALA A 228 -21.37 23.38 -23.02
CA ALA A 228 -22.19 22.16 -22.96
C ALA A 228 -21.30 20.90 -22.88
N ASP A 229 -20.20 20.90 -23.64
CA ASP A 229 -19.26 19.78 -23.72
C ASP A 229 -18.63 19.42 -22.36
N GLU A 230 -18.46 20.38 -21.45
CA GLU A 230 -17.95 20.12 -20.09
C GLU A 230 -18.94 19.27 -19.28
N LEU A 231 -20.24 19.52 -19.43
CA LEU A 231 -21.29 18.77 -18.76
C LEU A 231 -21.43 17.36 -19.33
N ASP A 232 -21.36 17.25 -20.65
CA ASP A 232 -21.41 15.96 -21.34
C ASP A 232 -20.17 15.12 -21.01
N GLY A 233 -19.00 15.75 -20.90
CA GLY A 233 -17.76 15.13 -20.42
C GLY A 233 -17.90 14.55 -19.00
N LEU A 234 -18.45 15.32 -18.06
CA LEU A 234 -18.67 14.83 -16.68
C LEU A 234 -19.65 13.66 -16.62
N ARG A 235 -20.73 13.70 -17.41
CA ARG A 235 -21.71 12.60 -17.49
C ARG A 235 -21.07 11.34 -18.08
N ALA A 236 -20.32 11.49 -19.17
CA ALA A 236 -19.58 10.39 -19.78
C ALA A 236 -18.54 9.80 -18.81
N GLN A 237 -17.82 10.65 -18.07
CA GLN A 237 -16.86 10.22 -17.05
C GLN A 237 -17.54 9.42 -15.94
N ARG A 238 -18.68 9.89 -15.42
CA ARG A 238 -19.45 9.17 -14.39
C ARG A 238 -19.87 7.78 -14.88
N ASP A 239 -20.41 7.71 -16.10
CA ASP A 239 -20.90 6.44 -16.65
C ASP A 239 -19.74 5.47 -16.94
N ALA A 240 -18.61 5.97 -17.44
CA ALA A 240 -17.39 5.19 -17.65
C ALA A 240 -16.80 4.67 -16.33
N LEU A 241 -16.74 5.51 -15.29
CA LEU A 241 -16.31 5.12 -13.94
C LEU A 241 -17.25 4.08 -13.31
N ALA A 242 -18.57 4.24 -13.46
CA ALA A 242 -19.53 3.26 -12.97
C ALA A 242 -19.32 1.89 -13.60
N ASN A 243 -19.06 1.86 -14.92
CA ASN A 243 -18.75 0.66 -15.66
C ASN A 243 -17.40 0.06 -15.24
N ALA A 244 -16.37 0.88 -15.10
CA ALA A 244 -15.04 0.43 -14.65
C ALA A 244 -15.11 -0.24 -13.28
N LEU A 245 -15.80 0.39 -12.32
CA LEU A 245 -15.96 -0.17 -10.98
C LEU A 245 -16.71 -1.51 -11.00
N ASN A 246 -17.53 -1.85 -12.02
CA ASN A 246 -18.14 -3.19 -12.15
C ASN A 246 -17.09 -4.30 -12.31
N GLY A 247 -15.90 -3.97 -12.83
CA GLY A 247 -14.78 -4.88 -13.03
C GLY A 247 -13.84 -5.02 -11.84
N THR A 248 -14.21 -4.54 -10.65
CA THR A 248 -13.39 -4.70 -9.44
C THR A 248 -13.12 -6.18 -9.15
N ARG A 249 -11.87 -6.51 -8.84
CA ARG A 249 -11.46 -7.88 -8.52
C ARG A 249 -10.71 -7.93 -7.20
N LEU A 250 -10.79 -9.07 -6.55
CA LEU A 250 -10.05 -9.38 -5.34
C LEU A 250 -8.92 -10.36 -5.69
N ARG A 251 -7.67 -9.93 -5.51
CA ARG A 251 -6.47 -10.73 -5.74
C ARG A 251 -5.85 -11.15 -4.41
N LEU A 252 -5.38 -12.38 -4.29
CA LEU A 252 -4.52 -12.77 -3.15
C LEU A 252 -3.11 -12.23 -3.42
N ASP A 253 -2.56 -11.49 -2.47
CA ASP A 253 -1.27 -10.82 -2.62
C ASP A 253 -0.20 -11.48 -1.75
N ALA A 254 -0.46 -11.63 -0.45
CA ALA A 254 0.48 -12.22 0.49
C ALA A 254 -0.19 -13.20 1.46
N VAL A 255 0.57 -14.19 1.91
CA VAL A 255 0.20 -15.12 2.98
C VAL A 255 1.33 -15.28 4.00
N ARG A 256 0.97 -15.30 5.28
CA ARG A 256 1.85 -15.67 6.38
C ARG A 256 1.20 -16.76 7.22
N PHE A 257 1.91 -17.86 7.39
CA PHE A 257 1.48 -18.92 8.30
C PHE A 257 2.29 -18.84 9.59
N VAL A 258 1.62 -18.66 10.72
CA VAL A 258 2.20 -18.50 12.06
C VAL A 258 1.82 -19.70 12.92
N VAL A 259 2.81 -20.32 13.58
CA VAL A 259 2.65 -21.51 14.44
C VAL A 259 3.31 -21.38 15.79
#